data_AF-A0A0D7AXB1-F1
#
_entry.id   AF-A0A0D7AXB1-F1
#
_cell.length_a   1.000
_cell.length_b   1.000
_cell.length_c   1.000
_cell.angle_alpha   90.00
_cell.angle_beta   90.00
_cell.angle_gamma   90.00
#
_symmetry.space_group_name_H-M   'P 1'
#
loop_
_entity.id
_entity.type
_entity.pdbx_description
1 polymer ?
#
loop_
_entity_poly.entity_id
_entity_poly.type
_entity_poly.pdbx_seq_one_letter_code
_entity_poly.pdbx_strand_id
1 'polypeptide(L)'
;MVTVLDLPDDVLQLIFHDACAAYVEIWYDFLRWRDPRPQRPPHHVLSSVCSRWHHIVQTRASLWTSIYVFFNTQTIESRWAFIKNSVSEALAKSRDAPITLRVWGTGYEVHPERAENNSLRGIMTLLAEHSSRWKYFRWDMQGINLSPDAFLPTSLPLPILEELHLACSADSDTDVPDAFKHVPRLMRLTAINVAKIDLSCSQLKTITLSCKNVDNISSISRQLHNYPLLESIQCLWVTSTHPTDLVLSHPNVRDLSVPSSDWLDQAYLPSLQTLNCQRIPQLQDLAFLERSKCALVSLVIENLTVPRKKSFLPFAPLFRALRHLTMRCHIHDIEDFIENILVPVADMDVLPVLETVTVTVYPTVIRLGTVRQDAPSISDEPWTSKVLMAYREFVLSHHHLSLLRLTFHAAKDQAGVEETKAFRDLKDCERLRRGFKLETKILLI
;
A
#
# COMPACT_ATOMS: atom_id res chain seq x y z
N MET A 1 -6.70 -19.68 38.18
CA MET A 1 -6.74 -19.67 36.70
C MET A 1 -7.62 -18.49 36.32
N VAL A 2 -7.08 -17.48 35.63
CA VAL A 2 -7.85 -16.31 35.21
C VAL A 2 -8.54 -16.65 33.88
N THR A 3 -9.86 -16.50 33.83
CA THR A 3 -10.66 -16.67 32.63
C THR A 3 -10.99 -15.31 32.01
N VAL A 4 -11.41 -15.28 30.74
CA VAL A 4 -11.86 -14.05 30.08
C VAL A 4 -13.07 -13.42 30.80
N LEU A 5 -13.84 -14.21 31.55
CA LEU A 5 -14.97 -13.73 32.35
C LEU A 5 -14.53 -12.97 33.59
N ASP A 6 -13.27 -13.07 34.00
CA ASP A 6 -12.71 -12.36 35.16
C ASP A 6 -12.15 -10.99 34.77
N LEU A 7 -12.07 -10.68 33.47
CA LEU A 7 -11.59 -9.38 33.01
C LEU A 7 -12.58 -8.26 33.36
N PRO A 8 -12.12 -7.06 33.75
CA PRO A 8 -12.95 -5.87 33.91
C PRO A 8 -13.70 -5.45 32.63
N ASP A 9 -14.83 -4.75 32.77
CA ASP A 9 -15.69 -4.34 31.64
C ASP A 9 -14.99 -3.40 30.66
N ASP A 10 -14.14 -2.50 31.15
CA ASP A 10 -13.33 -1.57 30.35
C ASP A 10 -12.29 -2.32 29.51
N VAL A 11 -11.65 -3.35 30.07
CA VAL A 11 -10.74 -4.23 29.32
C VAL A 11 -11.49 -5.01 28.24
N LEU A 12 -12.66 -5.58 28.57
CA LEU A 12 -13.51 -6.26 27.58
C LEU A 12 -13.96 -5.31 26.46
N GLN A 13 -14.27 -4.06 26.79
CA GLN A 13 -14.64 -3.05 25.79
C GLN A 13 -13.50 -2.74 24.82
N LEU A 14 -12.27 -2.61 25.32
CA LEU A 14 -11.10 -2.43 24.46
C LEU A 14 -10.91 -3.63 23.53
N ILE A 15 -11.00 -4.86 24.08
CA ILE A 15 -10.93 -6.08 23.28
C ILE A 15 -12.05 -6.12 22.22
N PHE A 16 -13.28 -5.74 22.57
CA PHE A 16 -14.40 -5.72 21.62
C PHE A 16 -14.21 -4.65 20.55
N HIS A 17 -13.71 -3.48 20.92
CA HIS A 17 -13.40 -2.42 19.97
C HIS A 17 -12.35 -2.88 18.97
N ASP A 18 -11.25 -3.46 19.45
CA ASP A 18 -10.16 -3.96 18.61
C ASP A 18 -10.62 -5.15 17.76
N ALA A 19 -11.44 -6.06 18.30
CA ALA A 19 -12.01 -7.16 17.52
C ALA A 19 -12.94 -6.65 16.40
N CYS A 20 -13.77 -5.64 16.68
CA CYS A 20 -14.63 -5.01 15.69
C CYS A 20 -13.81 -4.23 14.63
N ALA A 21 -12.71 -3.60 15.02
CA ALA A 21 -11.85 -2.82 14.13
C ALA A 21 -10.92 -3.69 13.26
N ALA A 22 -10.31 -4.75 13.83
CA ALA A 22 -9.39 -5.65 13.14
C ALA A 22 -10.08 -6.57 12.13
N TYR A 23 -11.37 -6.89 12.36
CA TYR A 23 -12.19 -7.67 11.43
C TYR A 23 -12.15 -7.11 9.99
N VAL A 24 -11.96 -5.80 9.87
CA VAL A 24 -11.88 -5.08 8.62
C VAL A 24 -10.72 -5.52 7.75
N GLU A 25 -9.52 -5.68 8.30
CA GLU A 25 -8.34 -6.04 7.52
C GLU A 25 -8.37 -7.53 7.14
N ILE A 26 -8.80 -8.37 8.08
CA ILE A 26 -8.87 -9.83 7.89
C ILE A 26 -9.92 -10.20 6.84
N TRP A 27 -11.04 -9.47 6.78
CA TRP A 27 -12.10 -9.74 5.80
C TRP A 27 -11.66 -9.51 4.36
N TYR A 28 -10.76 -8.56 4.10
CA TYR A 28 -10.28 -8.27 2.74
C TYR A 28 -9.52 -9.46 2.17
N ASP A 29 -8.69 -10.09 3.00
CA ASP A 29 -7.98 -11.29 2.62
C ASP A 29 -8.95 -12.46 2.50
N PHE A 30 -9.87 -12.64 3.46
CA PHE A 30 -10.81 -13.77 3.46
C PHE A 30 -11.78 -13.77 2.27
N LEU A 31 -12.22 -12.60 1.80
CA LEU A 31 -13.13 -12.47 0.65
C LEU A 31 -12.47 -12.78 -0.70
N ARG A 32 -11.13 -12.72 -0.79
CA ARG A 32 -10.42 -13.31 -1.93
C ARG A 32 -10.52 -14.84 -1.94
N TRP A 33 -10.80 -15.47 -0.80
CA TRP A 33 -10.78 -16.92 -0.59
C TRP A 33 -12.17 -17.49 -0.23
N ARG A 34 -13.11 -17.40 -1.19
CA ARG A 34 -14.20 -18.36 -1.48
C ARG A 34 -15.16 -18.88 -0.37
N ASP A 35 -15.15 -18.48 0.90
CA ASP A 35 -16.24 -18.87 1.83
C ASP A 35 -17.39 -17.84 1.78
N PRO A 36 -18.56 -18.17 1.18
CA PRO A 36 -19.68 -17.26 1.03
C PRO A 36 -20.53 -17.10 2.30
N ARG A 37 -20.20 -17.79 3.41
CA ARG A 37 -21.04 -17.76 4.61
C ARG A 37 -21.04 -16.36 5.23
N PRO A 38 -22.22 -15.78 5.50
CA PRO A 38 -22.32 -14.49 6.15
C PRO A 38 -21.80 -14.64 7.58
N GLN A 39 -20.57 -14.21 7.84
CA GLN A 39 -20.16 -13.99 9.21
C GLN A 39 -20.96 -12.78 9.71
N ARG A 40 -21.71 -12.99 10.80
CA ARG A 40 -22.40 -11.90 11.49
C ARG A 40 -21.38 -10.82 11.83
N PRO A 41 -21.74 -9.52 11.74
CA PRO A 41 -20.81 -8.48 12.16
C PRO A 41 -20.31 -8.77 13.58
N PRO A 42 -19.06 -8.43 13.92
CA PRO A 42 -18.44 -8.86 15.18
C PRO A 42 -19.29 -8.53 16.42
N HIS A 43 -19.93 -7.38 16.47
CA HIS A 43 -20.83 -7.00 17.57
C HIS A 43 -22.05 -7.95 17.73
N HIS A 44 -22.60 -8.50 16.64
CA HIS A 44 -23.67 -9.51 16.74
C HIS A 44 -23.14 -10.85 17.27
N VAL A 45 -21.91 -11.21 16.94
CA VAL A 45 -21.26 -12.42 17.49
C VAL A 45 -21.00 -12.22 18.99
N LEU A 46 -20.35 -11.11 19.34
CA LEU A 46 -20.02 -10.76 20.72
C LEU A 46 -21.26 -10.69 21.62
N SER A 47 -22.34 -10.09 21.12
CA SER A 47 -23.60 -9.99 21.88
C SER A 47 -24.34 -11.32 22.06
N SER A 48 -23.90 -12.40 21.42
CA SER A 48 -24.47 -13.74 21.57
C SER A 48 -23.71 -14.65 22.53
N VAL A 49 -22.55 -14.22 23.05
CA VAL A 49 -21.69 -15.07 23.89
C VAL A 49 -22.25 -15.28 25.29
N CYS A 50 -22.51 -14.21 26.03
CA CYS A 50 -23.14 -14.26 27.36
C CYS A 50 -23.87 -12.96 27.66
N SER A 51 -24.69 -12.93 28.70
CA SER A 51 -25.48 -11.75 29.10
C SER A 51 -24.62 -10.51 29.37
N ARG A 52 -23.44 -10.69 30.00
CA ARG A 52 -22.50 -9.60 30.27
C ARG A 52 -21.98 -8.98 28.97
N TRP A 53 -21.55 -9.80 28.02
CA TRP A 53 -21.05 -9.33 26.72
C TRP A 53 -22.15 -8.65 25.92
N HIS A 54 -23.36 -9.24 25.94
CA HIS A 54 -24.54 -8.61 25.37
C HIS A 54 -24.76 -7.21 25.94
N HIS A 55 -24.78 -7.06 27.27
CA HIS A 55 -24.98 -5.76 27.91
C HIS A 55 -23.91 -4.74 27.51
N ILE A 56 -22.63 -5.12 27.52
CA ILE A 56 -21.52 -4.25 27.11
C ILE A 56 -21.70 -3.78 25.67
N VAL A 57 -21.99 -4.72 24.75
CA VAL A 57 -22.17 -4.41 23.34
C VAL A 57 -23.37 -3.49 23.11
N GLN A 58 -24.49 -3.73 23.80
CA GLN A 58 -25.72 -2.94 23.64
C GLN A 58 -25.60 -1.51 24.18
N THR A 59 -24.81 -1.31 25.24
CA THR A 59 -24.69 0.00 25.91
C THR A 59 -23.65 0.92 25.28
N ARG A 60 -22.69 0.37 24.52
CA ARG A 60 -21.55 1.13 23.99
C ARG A 60 -21.74 1.49 22.53
N ALA A 61 -22.14 2.75 22.28
CA ALA A 61 -22.36 3.29 20.94
C ALA A 61 -21.12 3.17 20.01
N SER A 62 -19.90 3.29 20.55
CA SER A 62 -18.65 3.19 19.78
C SER A 62 -18.42 1.82 19.13
N LEU A 63 -19.07 0.75 19.62
CA LEU A 63 -18.99 -0.57 18.99
C LEU A 63 -19.85 -0.68 17.72
N TRP A 64 -20.71 0.32 17.47
CA TRP A 64 -21.66 0.37 16.35
C TRP A 64 -21.35 1.50 15.35
N THR A 65 -20.26 2.24 15.53
CA THR A 65 -19.88 3.36 14.64
C THR A 65 -19.29 2.90 13.31
N SER A 66 -18.87 1.65 13.20
CA SER A 66 -18.27 1.10 11.99
C SER A 66 -19.28 0.25 11.25
N ILE A 67 -19.78 0.77 10.13
CA ILE A 67 -20.84 0.15 9.32
C ILE A 67 -20.26 -0.36 8.01
N TYR A 68 -20.51 -1.64 7.73
CA TYR A 68 -20.01 -2.33 6.54
C TYR A 68 -21.18 -2.84 5.73
N VAL A 69 -21.24 -2.42 4.48
CA VAL A 69 -22.20 -2.92 3.49
C VAL A 69 -21.42 -3.73 2.47
N PHE A 70 -21.43 -5.05 2.64
CA PHE A 70 -20.78 -5.97 1.71
C PHE A 70 -21.81 -6.76 0.92
N PHE A 71 -21.64 -6.77 -0.40
CA PHE A 71 -22.47 -7.54 -1.30
C PHE A 71 -21.67 -8.03 -2.51
N ASN A 72 -22.27 -8.97 -3.23
CA ASN A 72 -21.72 -9.51 -4.46
C ASN A 72 -22.84 -9.88 -5.46
N THR A 73 -22.47 -10.38 -6.64
CA THR A 73 -23.42 -10.82 -7.68
C THR A 73 -24.38 -11.93 -7.24
N GLN A 74 -24.10 -12.62 -6.13
CA GLN A 74 -24.92 -13.70 -5.57
C GLN A 74 -25.77 -13.25 -4.37
N THR A 75 -25.79 -11.96 -4.07
CA THR A 75 -26.56 -11.43 -2.93
C THR A 75 -28.05 -11.45 -3.25
N ILE A 76 -28.75 -12.41 -2.64
CA ILE A 76 -30.20 -12.59 -2.75
C ILE A 76 -30.97 -11.62 -1.84
N GLU A 77 -32.26 -11.45 -2.09
CA GLU A 77 -33.12 -10.47 -1.39
C GLU A 77 -33.18 -10.66 0.14
N SER A 78 -33.21 -11.90 0.63
CA SER A 78 -33.17 -12.17 2.07
C SER A 78 -31.88 -11.68 2.73
N ARG A 79 -30.76 -11.71 2.01
CA ARG A 79 -29.47 -11.17 2.47
C ARG A 79 -29.48 -9.66 2.46
N TRP A 80 -30.10 -9.03 1.47
CA TRP A 80 -30.29 -7.58 1.46
C TRP A 80 -31.15 -7.09 2.63
N ALA A 81 -32.26 -7.76 2.92
CA ALA A 81 -33.09 -7.46 4.07
C ALA A 81 -32.30 -7.56 5.39
N PHE A 82 -31.47 -8.60 5.53
CA PHE A 82 -30.58 -8.75 6.68
C PHE A 82 -29.56 -7.60 6.79
N ILE A 83 -28.91 -7.22 5.69
CA ILE A 83 -27.95 -6.11 5.66
C ILE A 83 -28.65 -4.81 6.06
N LYS A 84 -29.81 -4.51 5.47
CA LYS A 84 -30.59 -3.31 5.78
C LYS A 84 -30.98 -3.23 7.26
N ASN A 85 -31.45 -4.34 7.83
CA ASN A 85 -31.79 -4.41 9.26
C ASN A 85 -30.56 -4.19 10.15
N SER A 86 -29.42 -4.79 9.80
CA SER A 86 -28.17 -4.64 10.55
C SER A 86 -27.65 -3.19 10.49
N VAL A 87 -27.74 -2.54 9.32
CA VAL A 87 -27.39 -1.12 9.14
C VAL A 87 -28.30 -0.24 9.99
N SER A 88 -29.62 -0.47 9.95
CA SER A 88 -30.59 0.30 10.75
C SER A 88 -30.32 0.16 12.25
N GLU A 89 -30.04 -1.06 12.72
CA GLU A 89 -29.69 -1.31 14.13
C GLU A 89 -28.40 -0.61 14.54
N ALA A 90 -27.37 -0.63 13.69
CA ALA A 90 -26.10 0.05 13.94
C ALA A 90 -26.26 1.58 13.98
N LEU A 91 -27.05 2.16 13.08
CA LEU A 91 -27.36 3.58 13.07
C LEU A 91 -28.10 4.00 14.35
N ALA A 92 -29.09 3.21 14.77
CA ALA A 92 -29.85 3.47 15.99
C ALA A 92 -28.96 3.41 17.26
N LYS A 93 -28.05 2.43 17.33
CA LYS A 93 -27.18 2.23 18.51
C LYS A 93 -25.98 3.15 18.57
N SER A 94 -25.46 3.57 17.42
CA SER A 94 -24.36 4.54 17.35
C SER A 94 -24.78 5.97 17.74
N ARG A 95 -26.10 6.26 17.79
CA ARG A 95 -26.68 7.54 18.24
C ARG A 95 -26.16 8.75 17.47
N ASP A 96 -25.34 9.60 18.08
CA ASP A 96 -24.72 10.78 17.46
C ASP A 96 -23.23 10.60 17.20
N ALA A 97 -22.68 9.42 17.52
CA ALA A 97 -21.25 9.17 17.37
C ALA A 97 -20.82 9.23 15.88
N PRO A 98 -19.60 9.70 15.57
CA PRO A 98 -19.08 9.72 14.22
C PRO A 98 -19.04 8.31 13.61
N ILE A 99 -19.42 8.19 12.33
CA ILE A 99 -19.55 6.92 11.61
C ILE A 99 -18.37 6.72 10.67
N THR A 100 -17.87 5.49 10.64
CA THR A 100 -17.00 4.95 9.59
C THR A 100 -17.85 4.06 8.70
N LEU A 101 -18.06 4.48 7.45
CA LEU A 101 -18.87 3.75 6.48
C LEU A 101 -17.98 3.12 5.41
N ARG A 102 -18.15 1.81 5.18
CA ARG A 102 -17.50 1.09 4.08
C ARG A 102 -18.54 0.33 3.27
N VAL A 103 -18.60 0.62 1.99
CA VAL A 103 -19.46 -0.05 1.02
C VAL A 103 -18.55 -0.79 0.04
N TRP A 104 -18.76 -2.10 -0.06
CA TRP A 104 -17.93 -3.00 -0.85
C TRP A 104 -18.81 -3.90 -1.72
N GLY A 105 -18.53 -3.90 -3.02
CA GLY A 105 -19.13 -4.83 -3.98
C GLY A 105 -18.06 -5.69 -4.68
N THR A 106 -18.30 -7.01 -4.79
CA THR A 106 -17.50 -7.88 -5.66
C THR A 106 -18.34 -8.61 -6.70
N GLY A 107 -17.77 -8.81 -7.88
CA GLY A 107 -18.34 -9.72 -8.87
C GLY A 107 -17.85 -9.39 -10.27
N TYR A 108 -17.93 -10.37 -11.16
CA TYR A 108 -17.70 -10.18 -12.58
C TYR A 108 -19.05 -9.96 -13.25
N GLU A 109 -19.13 -8.88 -14.04
CA GLU A 109 -20.23 -8.56 -14.95
C GLU A 109 -21.63 -8.76 -14.32
N VAL A 110 -22.05 -7.78 -13.53
CA VAL A 110 -23.47 -7.62 -13.25
C VAL A 110 -24.14 -7.34 -14.60
N HIS A 111 -25.00 -8.25 -15.07
CA HIS A 111 -25.94 -7.91 -16.14
C HIS A 111 -26.62 -6.58 -15.74
N PRO A 112 -26.48 -5.51 -16.52
CA PRO A 112 -26.92 -4.16 -16.15
C PRO A 112 -28.38 -4.12 -15.68
N GLU A 113 -29.21 -5.02 -16.20
CA GLU A 113 -30.63 -5.17 -15.87
C GLU A 113 -30.90 -5.62 -14.43
N ARG A 114 -29.92 -6.21 -13.72
CA ARG A 114 -30.01 -6.52 -12.27
C ARG A 114 -29.33 -5.45 -11.41
N ALA A 115 -28.70 -4.44 -12.02
CA ALA A 115 -27.96 -3.39 -11.32
C ALA A 115 -28.88 -2.29 -10.75
N GLU A 116 -30.16 -2.27 -11.10
CA GLU A 116 -31.20 -1.51 -10.38
C GLU A 116 -31.56 -2.18 -9.05
N ASN A 117 -30.56 -2.35 -8.20
CA ASN A 117 -30.75 -2.99 -6.91
C ASN A 117 -31.43 -1.99 -5.96
N ASN A 118 -32.75 -1.91 -6.04
CA ASN A 118 -33.62 -1.11 -5.16
C ASN A 118 -33.25 -1.32 -3.68
N SER A 119 -32.76 -2.51 -3.34
CA SER A 119 -32.30 -2.87 -2.01
C SER A 119 -31.01 -2.12 -1.60
N LEU A 120 -30.00 -2.02 -2.47
CA LEU A 120 -28.81 -1.21 -2.22
C LEU A 120 -29.18 0.28 -2.14
N ARG A 121 -30.02 0.76 -3.07
CA ARG A 121 -30.53 2.14 -3.03
C ARG A 121 -31.19 2.44 -1.69
N GLY A 122 -32.07 1.55 -1.21
CA GLY A 122 -32.73 1.71 0.09
C GLY A 122 -31.76 1.72 1.28
N ILE A 123 -30.66 0.97 1.23
CA ILE A 123 -29.61 1.01 2.25
C ILE A 123 -28.83 2.34 2.17
N MET A 124 -28.47 2.79 0.97
CA MET A 124 -27.72 4.03 0.77
C MET A 124 -28.55 5.26 1.14
N THR A 125 -29.86 5.26 0.86
CA THR A 125 -30.79 6.31 1.33
C THR A 125 -30.79 6.38 2.85
N LEU A 126 -30.93 5.25 3.54
CA LEU A 126 -30.89 5.18 5.00
C LEU A 126 -29.55 5.69 5.56
N LEU A 127 -28.43 5.36 4.93
CA LEU A 127 -27.12 5.84 5.35
C LEU A 127 -26.97 7.35 5.13
N ALA A 128 -27.45 7.86 3.99
CA ALA A 128 -27.36 9.26 3.59
C ALA A 128 -28.10 10.19 4.56
N GLU A 129 -29.19 9.73 5.18
CA GLU A 129 -29.90 10.45 6.26
C GLU A 129 -28.99 10.76 7.46
N HIS A 130 -27.92 9.99 7.65
CA HIS A 130 -26.93 10.17 8.72
C HIS A 130 -25.57 10.69 8.22
N SER A 131 -25.52 11.24 7.01
CA SER A 131 -24.28 11.76 6.38
C SER A 131 -23.55 12.82 7.20
N SER A 132 -24.27 13.61 8.00
CA SER A 132 -23.69 14.63 8.89
C SER A 132 -22.71 14.07 9.93
N ARG A 133 -22.78 12.76 10.19
CA ARG A 133 -21.94 12.04 11.15
C ARG A 133 -20.80 11.28 10.47
N TRP A 134 -20.72 11.25 9.15
CA TRP A 134 -19.70 10.47 8.45
C TRP A 134 -18.33 11.10 8.65
N LYS A 135 -17.43 10.36 9.30
CA LYS A 135 -16.02 10.74 9.48
C LYS A 135 -15.13 10.10 8.42
N TYR A 136 -15.47 8.88 8.01
CA TYR A 136 -14.80 8.11 6.98
C TYR A 136 -15.83 7.49 6.05
N PHE A 137 -15.64 7.65 4.74
CA PHE A 137 -16.45 7.01 3.72
C PHE A 137 -15.58 6.28 2.72
N ARG A 138 -15.83 4.98 2.53
CA ARG A 138 -15.20 4.16 1.49
C ARG A 138 -16.24 3.50 0.61
N TRP A 139 -16.06 3.67 -0.69
CA TRP A 139 -16.77 2.97 -1.76
C TRP A 139 -15.76 2.17 -2.57
N ASP A 140 -15.87 0.85 -2.57
CA ASP A 140 -14.96 -0.07 -3.26
C ASP A 140 -15.76 -1.07 -4.11
N MET A 141 -15.71 -0.91 -5.43
CA MET A 141 -16.48 -1.74 -6.38
C MET A 141 -15.54 -2.51 -7.31
N GLN A 142 -15.20 -3.74 -6.90
CA GLN A 142 -14.28 -4.59 -7.66
C GLN A 142 -15.03 -5.41 -8.70
N GLY A 143 -14.75 -5.13 -9.97
CA GLY A 143 -15.38 -5.79 -11.12
C GLY A 143 -16.84 -5.37 -11.38
N ILE A 144 -17.34 -4.41 -10.58
CA ILE A 144 -18.70 -3.88 -10.69
C ILE A 144 -18.62 -2.41 -11.10
N ASN A 145 -19.31 -2.05 -12.18
CA ASN A 145 -19.43 -0.64 -12.61
C ASN A 145 -20.66 0.03 -11.97
N LEU A 146 -20.58 0.28 -10.67
CA LEU A 146 -21.62 1.01 -9.93
C LEU A 146 -21.04 2.35 -9.44
N SER A 147 -21.49 3.44 -10.07
CA SER A 147 -21.18 4.79 -9.59
C SER A 147 -21.96 5.08 -8.30
N PRO A 148 -21.34 5.70 -7.28
CA PRO A 148 -22.07 6.17 -6.11
C PRO A 148 -23.17 7.19 -6.46
N ASP A 149 -23.06 7.94 -7.56
CA ASP A 149 -24.08 8.89 -8.03
C ASP A 149 -25.45 8.24 -8.26
N ALA A 150 -25.46 6.95 -8.61
CA ALA A 150 -26.71 6.24 -8.82
C ALA A 150 -27.48 5.98 -7.52
N PHE A 151 -26.81 6.07 -6.36
CA PHE A 151 -27.34 5.65 -5.06
C PHE A 151 -27.36 6.76 -4.01
N LEU A 152 -26.53 7.78 -4.16
CA LEU A 152 -26.45 8.90 -3.22
C LEU A 152 -27.27 10.09 -3.75
N PRO A 153 -27.88 10.88 -2.84
CA PRO A 153 -28.39 12.21 -3.19
C PRO A 153 -27.30 13.09 -3.80
N THR A 154 -27.68 14.04 -4.65
CA THR A 154 -26.75 15.00 -5.30
C THR A 154 -25.98 15.86 -4.31
N SER A 155 -26.48 16.05 -3.08
CA SER A 155 -25.80 16.81 -2.04
C SER A 155 -25.97 16.13 -0.68
N LEU A 156 -24.88 16.02 0.07
CA LEU A 156 -24.86 15.48 1.42
C LEU A 156 -24.25 16.49 2.39
N PRO A 157 -24.81 16.67 3.59
CA PRO A 157 -24.15 17.39 4.66
C PRO A 157 -22.97 16.56 5.19
N LEU A 158 -21.74 16.94 4.85
CA LEU A 158 -20.51 16.22 5.26
C LEU A 158 -19.56 17.09 6.10
N PRO A 159 -20.02 17.67 7.22
CA PRO A 159 -19.26 18.68 7.97
C PRO A 159 -18.04 18.11 8.70
N ILE A 160 -18.01 16.80 8.96
CA ILE A 160 -16.95 16.12 9.71
C ILE A 160 -16.26 15.01 8.91
N LEU A 161 -16.50 14.91 7.60
CA LEU A 161 -15.86 13.89 6.77
C LEU A 161 -14.39 14.25 6.58
N GLU A 162 -13.52 13.40 7.10
CA GLU A 162 -12.07 13.58 7.12
C GLU A 162 -11.37 12.73 6.05
N GLU A 163 -11.98 11.61 5.68
CA GLU A 163 -11.41 10.66 4.71
C GLU A 163 -12.47 10.14 3.74
N LEU A 164 -12.16 10.26 2.45
CA LEU A 164 -12.99 9.83 1.34
C LEU A 164 -12.19 8.88 0.46
N HIS A 165 -12.68 7.66 0.28
CA HIS A 165 -12.06 6.65 -0.57
C HIS A 165 -13.06 6.15 -1.62
N LEU A 166 -12.80 6.45 -2.88
CA LEU A 166 -13.63 6.09 -4.03
C LEU A 166 -12.80 5.24 -4.99
N ALA A 167 -12.86 3.92 -4.81
CA ALA A 167 -12.25 2.94 -5.68
C ALA A 167 -13.35 2.24 -6.50
N CYS A 168 -13.50 2.62 -7.76
CA CYS A 168 -14.35 1.90 -8.70
C CYS A 168 -13.51 1.00 -9.62
N SER A 169 -14.18 0.18 -10.44
CA SER A 169 -13.50 -0.55 -11.50
C SER A 169 -12.65 0.42 -12.33
N ALA A 170 -11.41 0.04 -12.60
CA ALA A 170 -10.45 0.94 -13.21
C ALA A 170 -10.81 1.34 -14.67
N ASP A 171 -11.80 0.69 -15.28
CA ASP A 171 -12.36 1.08 -16.60
C ASP A 171 -13.47 2.14 -16.49
N SER A 172 -13.85 2.53 -15.27
CA SER A 172 -14.88 3.54 -15.07
C SER A 172 -14.22 4.93 -15.00
N ASP A 173 -14.52 5.79 -15.98
CA ASP A 173 -14.20 7.22 -15.94
C ASP A 173 -15.13 7.97 -14.94
N THR A 174 -15.50 7.31 -13.85
CA THR A 174 -16.47 7.86 -12.90
C THR A 174 -15.84 9.04 -12.20
N ASP A 175 -16.48 10.19 -12.35
CA ASP A 175 -16.13 11.37 -11.58
C ASP A 175 -16.46 11.16 -10.11
N VAL A 176 -15.90 12.03 -9.26
CA VAL A 176 -16.34 12.08 -7.87
C VAL A 176 -17.79 12.54 -7.83
N PRO A 177 -18.66 11.81 -7.11
CA PRO A 177 -20.06 12.14 -7.02
C PRO A 177 -20.29 13.57 -6.52
N ASP A 178 -21.33 14.21 -7.05
CA ASP A 178 -21.73 15.57 -6.65
C ASP A 178 -21.99 15.68 -5.14
N ALA A 179 -22.40 14.55 -4.53
CA ALA A 179 -22.59 14.38 -3.10
C ALA A 179 -21.38 14.80 -2.26
N PHE A 180 -20.17 14.74 -2.82
CA PHE A 180 -18.90 15.02 -2.13
C PHE A 180 -18.24 16.34 -2.58
N LYS A 181 -18.96 17.22 -3.28
CA LYS A 181 -18.42 18.53 -3.69
C LYS A 181 -18.08 19.43 -2.49
N HIS A 182 -18.84 19.34 -1.39
CA HIS A 182 -18.62 20.18 -0.22
C HIS A 182 -18.20 19.37 1.01
N VAL A 183 -16.88 19.21 1.18
CA VAL A 183 -16.29 18.46 2.31
C VAL A 183 -15.22 19.30 3.01
N PRO A 184 -15.61 20.25 3.89
CA PRO A 184 -14.71 21.27 4.40
C PRO A 184 -13.58 20.75 5.29
N ARG A 185 -13.68 19.52 5.81
CA ARG A 185 -12.68 18.89 6.70
C ARG A 185 -11.91 17.74 6.05
N LEU A 186 -12.00 17.58 4.73
CA LEU A 186 -11.35 16.47 4.05
C LEU A 186 -9.82 16.58 4.17
N MET A 187 -9.21 15.58 4.80
CA MET A 187 -7.75 15.47 4.97
C MET A 187 -7.15 14.40 4.07
N ARG A 188 -7.90 13.34 3.75
CA ARG A 188 -7.43 12.24 2.91
C ARG A 188 -8.42 11.93 1.80
N LEU A 189 -7.92 11.84 0.57
CA LEU A 189 -8.72 11.52 -0.60
C LEU A 189 -8.07 10.38 -1.37
N THR A 190 -8.82 9.32 -1.64
CA THR A 190 -8.49 8.34 -2.68
C THR A 190 -9.57 8.39 -3.74
N ALA A 191 -9.21 8.64 -4.99
CA ALA A 191 -10.17 8.65 -6.10
C ALA A 191 -9.51 8.30 -7.44
N ILE A 192 -10.32 7.84 -8.38
CA ILE A 192 -9.88 7.53 -9.74
C ILE A 192 -9.64 8.81 -10.55
N ASN A 193 -10.53 9.79 -10.41
CA ASN A 193 -10.45 11.03 -11.15
C ASN A 193 -10.67 12.23 -10.22
N VAL A 194 -9.58 12.90 -9.83
CA VAL A 194 -9.68 14.12 -9.02
C VAL A 194 -9.80 15.40 -9.85
N ALA A 195 -9.64 15.30 -11.19
CA ALA A 195 -9.65 16.47 -12.07
C ALA A 195 -10.97 17.23 -12.07
N LYS A 196 -12.08 16.55 -11.75
CA LYS A 196 -13.42 17.15 -11.76
C LYS A 196 -13.91 17.58 -10.38
N ILE A 197 -13.09 17.39 -9.34
CA ILE A 197 -13.53 17.73 -7.99
C ILE A 197 -13.17 19.18 -7.70
N ASP A 198 -14.20 20.02 -7.64
CA ASP A 198 -14.11 21.38 -7.10
C ASP A 198 -14.07 21.31 -5.57
N LEU A 199 -12.99 20.75 -5.03
CA LEU A 199 -12.79 20.66 -3.60
C LEU A 199 -12.19 21.96 -3.09
N SER A 200 -12.95 22.70 -2.28
CA SER A 200 -12.43 23.77 -1.43
C SER A 200 -11.52 23.26 -0.29
N CYS A 201 -10.92 22.08 -0.46
CA CYS A 201 -10.18 21.32 0.55
C CYS A 201 -8.76 21.84 0.70
N SER A 202 -8.63 23.09 1.14
CA SER A 202 -7.36 23.69 1.58
C SER A 202 -6.65 22.88 2.69
N GLN A 203 -7.37 21.96 3.34
CA GLN A 203 -6.91 21.08 4.41
C GLN A 203 -6.40 19.70 3.94
N LEU A 204 -6.44 19.41 2.63
CA LEU A 204 -6.06 18.10 2.12
C LEU A 204 -4.57 17.83 2.38
N LYS A 205 -4.27 16.73 3.07
CA LYS A 205 -2.92 16.29 3.42
C LYS A 205 -2.43 15.09 2.62
N THR A 206 -3.34 14.17 2.28
CA THR A 206 -3.01 12.95 1.57
C THR A 206 -3.91 12.79 0.36
N ILE A 207 -3.31 12.54 -0.79
CA ILE A 207 -4.04 12.19 -2.00
C ILE A 207 -3.50 10.88 -2.60
N THR A 208 -4.42 9.98 -2.92
CA THR A 208 -4.15 8.73 -3.62
C THR A 208 -4.93 8.73 -4.93
N LEU A 209 -4.20 8.82 -6.04
CA LEU A 209 -4.70 8.84 -7.40
C LEU A 209 -4.69 7.42 -7.96
N SER A 210 -5.84 6.96 -8.41
CA SER A 210 -6.03 5.65 -9.02
C SER A 210 -6.39 5.81 -10.51
N CYS A 211 -5.45 6.25 -11.34
CA CYS A 211 -5.74 6.61 -12.73
C CYS A 211 -5.12 5.58 -13.69
N LYS A 212 -5.89 5.02 -14.64
CA LYS A 212 -5.31 4.28 -15.77
C LYS A 212 -4.74 5.20 -16.85
N ASN A 213 -5.40 6.35 -17.07
CA ASN A 213 -5.06 7.31 -18.12
C ASN A 213 -4.19 8.46 -17.58
N VAL A 214 -3.00 8.64 -18.17
CA VAL A 214 -2.06 9.73 -17.88
C VAL A 214 -2.61 11.13 -18.15
N ASP A 215 -3.51 11.30 -19.13
CA ASP A 215 -4.04 12.63 -19.47
C ASP A 215 -4.80 13.27 -18.28
N ASN A 216 -5.47 12.44 -17.48
CA ASN A 216 -6.13 12.89 -16.26
C ASN A 216 -5.11 13.45 -15.26
N ILE A 217 -3.92 12.86 -15.16
CA ILE A 217 -2.90 13.27 -14.20
C ILE A 217 -2.36 14.68 -14.49
N SER A 218 -2.17 15.07 -15.75
CA SER A 218 -1.71 16.43 -16.10
C SER A 218 -2.73 17.52 -15.76
N SER A 219 -4.03 17.18 -15.74
CA SER A 219 -5.06 18.10 -15.25
C SER A 219 -5.07 18.16 -13.72
N ILE A 220 -4.84 17.01 -13.07
CA ILE A 220 -4.77 16.88 -11.61
C ILE A 220 -3.58 17.65 -11.05
N SER A 221 -2.40 17.56 -11.67
CA SER A 221 -1.19 18.25 -11.20
C SER A 221 -1.39 19.76 -11.05
N ARG A 222 -2.06 20.38 -12.02
CA ARG A 222 -2.44 21.80 -11.96
C ARG A 222 -3.33 22.12 -10.76
N GLN A 223 -4.26 21.23 -10.42
CA GLN A 223 -5.10 21.38 -9.25
C GLN A 223 -4.37 21.10 -7.95
N LEU A 224 -3.39 20.19 -7.94
CA LEU A 224 -2.63 19.88 -6.73
C LEU A 224 -1.92 21.11 -6.17
N HIS A 225 -1.57 22.09 -7.01
CA HIS A 225 -0.97 23.35 -6.55
C HIS A 225 -1.90 24.16 -5.63
N ASN A 226 -3.21 23.90 -5.66
CA ASN A 226 -4.18 24.54 -4.78
C ASN A 226 -4.24 23.92 -3.37
N TYR A 227 -3.47 22.85 -3.10
CA TYR A 227 -3.42 22.17 -1.80
C TYR A 227 -2.09 22.45 -1.09
N PRO A 228 -1.97 23.60 -0.40
CA PRO A 228 -0.71 24.00 0.24
C PRO A 228 -0.30 23.07 1.39
N LEU A 229 -1.24 22.34 2.01
CA LEU A 229 -0.97 21.42 3.12
C LEU A 229 -0.72 19.98 2.68
N LEU A 230 -0.55 19.73 1.38
CA LEU A 230 -0.35 18.37 0.86
C LEU A 230 1.00 17.82 1.33
N GLU A 231 0.94 16.74 2.11
CA GLU A 231 2.08 16.05 2.73
C GLU A 231 2.41 14.72 2.01
N SER A 232 1.41 14.06 1.40
CA SER A 232 1.58 12.76 0.76
C SER A 232 0.82 12.67 -0.57
N ILE A 233 1.51 12.20 -1.62
CA ILE A 233 0.95 11.90 -2.93
C ILE A 233 1.23 10.45 -3.27
N GLN A 234 0.19 9.68 -3.63
CA GLN A 234 0.33 8.30 -4.08
C GLN A 234 -0.38 8.11 -5.41
N CYS A 235 0.30 7.52 -6.38
CA CYS A 235 -0.26 7.20 -7.69
C CYS A 235 -0.24 5.68 -7.87
N LEU A 236 -1.41 5.07 -7.99
CA LEU A 236 -1.61 3.63 -8.09
C LEU A 236 -2.20 3.25 -9.46
N TRP A 237 -1.81 2.08 -9.95
CA TRP A 237 -2.38 1.41 -11.15
C TRP A 237 -2.34 2.23 -12.45
N VAL A 238 -1.33 3.09 -12.62
CA VAL A 238 -1.10 3.79 -13.88
C VAL A 238 -0.45 2.84 -14.89
N THR A 239 -1.11 2.63 -16.03
CA THR A 239 -0.64 1.71 -17.08
C THR A 239 0.08 2.41 -18.22
N SER A 240 -0.13 3.70 -18.43
CA SER A 240 0.46 4.44 -19.55
C SER A 240 1.84 5.02 -19.22
N THR A 241 2.65 5.15 -20.27
CA THR A 241 4.04 5.60 -20.20
C THR A 241 4.14 7.11 -20.45
N HIS A 242 4.90 7.79 -19.59
CA HIS A 242 5.36 9.19 -19.70
C HIS A 242 4.28 10.29 -19.80
N PRO A 243 3.94 10.98 -18.69
CA PRO A 243 3.23 12.25 -18.78
C PRO A 243 4.15 13.34 -19.33
N THR A 244 3.82 13.94 -20.49
CA THR A 244 4.65 14.98 -21.12
C THR A 244 4.65 16.31 -20.36
N ASP A 245 3.58 16.59 -19.61
CA ASP A 245 3.31 17.91 -19.00
C ASP A 245 3.11 17.84 -17.48
N LEU A 246 3.60 16.78 -16.84
CA LEU A 246 3.47 16.63 -15.39
C LEU A 246 4.56 17.43 -14.66
N VAL A 247 4.15 18.51 -14.01
CA VAL A 247 5.00 19.26 -13.07
C VAL A 247 4.54 18.98 -11.65
N LEU A 248 5.38 18.29 -10.87
CA LEU A 248 5.14 18.03 -9.45
C LEU A 248 5.95 19.02 -8.60
N SER A 249 5.36 20.19 -8.30
CA SER A 249 6.01 21.18 -7.43
C SER A 249 5.21 21.39 -6.15
N HIS A 250 5.62 20.69 -5.09
CA HIS A 250 4.95 20.72 -3.79
C HIS A 250 5.97 20.82 -2.65
N PRO A 251 6.08 22.00 -2.00
CA PRO A 251 7.12 22.23 -0.99
C PRO A 251 6.93 21.41 0.29
N ASN A 252 5.71 20.94 0.58
CA ASN A 252 5.37 20.24 1.82
C ASN A 252 5.23 18.72 1.66
N VAL A 253 5.32 18.19 0.43
CA VAL A 253 5.21 16.75 0.19
C VAL A 253 6.45 16.05 0.75
N ARG A 254 6.19 15.13 1.68
CA ARG A 254 7.17 14.28 2.36
C ARG A 254 7.15 12.86 1.81
N ASP A 255 5.99 12.37 1.42
CA ASP A 255 5.80 11.01 0.93
C ASP A 255 5.29 11.04 -0.52
N LEU A 256 6.05 10.45 -1.43
CA LEU A 256 5.69 10.33 -2.84
C LEU A 256 5.73 8.86 -3.27
N SER A 257 4.63 8.37 -3.84
CA SER A 257 4.58 7.09 -4.54
C SER A 257 4.17 7.31 -6.00
N VAL A 258 5.02 6.91 -6.95
CA VAL A 258 4.79 7.07 -8.40
C VAL A 258 4.99 5.77 -9.15
N PRO A 259 4.31 5.56 -10.29
CA PRO A 259 4.45 4.36 -11.11
C PRO A 259 5.79 4.28 -11.86
N SER A 260 6.39 5.41 -12.21
CA SER A 260 7.64 5.46 -12.99
C SER A 260 8.45 6.71 -12.66
N SER A 261 9.77 6.63 -12.83
CA SER A 261 10.68 7.77 -12.62
C SER A 261 10.43 8.93 -13.58
N ASP A 262 9.84 8.67 -14.73
CA ASP A 262 9.49 9.69 -15.74
C ASP A 262 8.54 10.77 -15.20
N TRP A 263 7.82 10.45 -14.13
CA TRP A 263 6.96 11.41 -13.43
C TRP A 263 7.74 12.45 -12.63
N LEU A 264 9.04 12.25 -12.49
CA LEU A 264 9.93 13.02 -11.63
C LEU A 264 10.81 13.99 -12.44
N ASP A 265 10.79 13.92 -13.77
CA ASP A 265 11.64 14.72 -14.67
C ASP A 265 11.57 16.23 -14.36
N GLN A 266 10.36 16.73 -14.07
CA GLN A 266 10.07 18.13 -13.73
C GLN A 266 9.67 18.33 -12.26
N ALA A 267 9.87 17.34 -11.40
CA ALA A 267 9.49 17.44 -9.98
C ALA A 267 10.41 18.39 -9.20
N TYR A 268 9.83 19.13 -8.25
CA TYR A 268 10.52 19.95 -7.26
C TYR A 268 9.87 19.75 -5.89
N LEU A 269 10.51 18.95 -5.04
CA LEU A 269 9.94 18.43 -3.78
C LEU A 269 10.94 18.58 -2.64
N PRO A 270 11.20 19.80 -2.15
CA PRO A 270 12.27 20.05 -1.19
C PRO A 270 12.10 19.37 0.17
N SER A 271 10.87 19.05 0.57
CA SER A 271 10.59 18.34 1.83
C SER A 271 10.47 16.82 1.68
N LEU A 272 10.79 16.26 0.51
CA LEU A 272 10.63 14.83 0.24
C LEU A 272 11.52 14.00 1.18
N GLN A 273 10.92 13.04 1.87
CA GLN A 273 11.58 12.11 2.80
C GLN A 273 11.43 10.66 2.35
N THR A 274 10.29 10.30 1.77
CA THR A 274 10.00 8.95 1.30
C THR A 274 9.66 8.98 -0.19
N LEU A 275 10.40 8.20 -0.98
CA LEU A 275 10.11 7.97 -2.39
C LEU A 275 9.83 6.48 -2.62
N ASN A 276 8.67 6.16 -3.16
CA ASN A 276 8.34 4.85 -3.72
C ASN A 276 8.14 4.99 -5.23
N CYS A 277 8.98 4.32 -6.01
CA CYS A 277 8.90 4.34 -7.46
C CYS A 277 8.76 2.91 -7.98
N GLN A 278 7.64 2.61 -8.65
CA GLN A 278 7.41 1.25 -9.12
C GLN A 278 8.39 0.86 -10.21
N ARG A 279 8.74 1.78 -11.11
CA ARG A 279 9.68 1.55 -12.21
C ARG A 279 10.74 2.64 -12.27
N ILE A 280 12.00 2.23 -12.31
CA ILE A 280 13.14 3.12 -12.58
C ILE A 280 13.98 2.43 -13.66
N PRO A 281 13.87 2.82 -14.94
CA PRO A 281 14.70 2.28 -16.00
C PRO A 281 16.19 2.51 -15.76
N GLN A 282 16.55 3.72 -15.30
CA GLN A 282 17.93 4.08 -15.01
C GLN A 282 18.01 4.94 -13.74
N LEU A 283 19.05 4.76 -12.94
CA LEU A 283 19.24 5.57 -11.73
C LEU A 283 19.43 7.06 -12.04
N GLN A 284 19.87 7.40 -13.26
CA GLN A 284 19.93 8.78 -13.75
C GLN A 284 18.58 9.49 -13.73
N ASP A 285 17.49 8.74 -13.76
CA ASP A 285 16.13 9.28 -13.71
C ASP A 285 15.79 9.85 -12.31
N LEU A 286 16.68 9.67 -11.32
CA LEU A 286 16.59 10.30 -9.99
C LEU A 286 17.31 11.65 -9.89
N ALA A 287 17.78 12.23 -11.00
CA ALA A 287 18.44 13.54 -11.02
C ALA A 287 17.59 14.68 -10.41
N PHE A 288 16.27 14.53 -10.34
CA PHE A 288 15.38 15.50 -9.68
C PHE A 288 15.67 15.69 -8.18
N LEU A 289 16.31 14.71 -7.53
CA LEU A 289 16.70 14.81 -6.12
C LEU A 289 17.74 15.92 -5.92
N GLU A 290 18.70 16.08 -6.84
CA GLU A 290 19.67 17.19 -6.82
C GLU A 290 18.98 18.54 -6.93
N ARG A 291 17.99 18.63 -7.83
CA ARG A 291 17.19 19.83 -8.04
C ARG A 291 16.33 20.16 -6.82
N SER A 292 15.73 19.14 -6.20
CA SER A 292 14.87 19.30 -5.02
C SER A 292 15.66 19.59 -3.75
N LYS A 293 16.94 19.20 -3.69
CA LYS A 293 17.81 19.32 -2.50
C LYS A 293 17.16 18.73 -1.24
N CYS A 294 16.40 17.65 -1.41
CA CYS A 294 15.69 17.01 -0.32
C CYS A 294 16.61 16.05 0.46
N ALA A 295 16.29 15.83 1.74
CA ALA A 295 16.98 14.86 2.59
C ALA A 295 16.20 13.54 2.57
N LEU A 296 16.40 12.75 1.52
CA LEU A 296 15.69 11.49 1.33
C LEU A 296 16.07 10.48 2.42
N VAL A 297 15.09 10.01 3.18
CA VAL A 297 15.24 9.07 4.30
C VAL A 297 14.94 7.63 3.85
N SER A 298 13.94 7.46 2.99
CA SER A 298 13.48 6.15 2.53
C SER A 298 13.30 6.12 1.02
N LEU A 299 13.90 5.12 0.37
CA LEU A 299 13.79 4.87 -1.06
C LEU A 299 13.31 3.43 -1.31
N VAL A 300 12.20 3.31 -2.03
CA VAL A 300 11.63 2.04 -2.47
C VAL A 300 11.58 2.03 -4.00
N ILE A 301 12.20 1.02 -4.62
CA ILE A 301 12.21 0.82 -6.06
C ILE A 301 11.67 -0.59 -6.35
N GLU A 302 10.52 -0.70 -7.00
CA GLU A 302 9.89 -2.02 -7.24
C GLU A 302 10.35 -2.73 -8.52
N ASN A 303 10.95 -2.00 -9.46
CA ASN A 303 11.45 -2.53 -10.72
C ASN A 303 12.60 -1.65 -11.20
N LEU A 304 13.82 -2.05 -10.80
CA LEU A 304 15.07 -1.47 -11.25
C LEU A 304 15.70 -2.37 -12.31
N THR A 305 15.93 -1.83 -13.51
CA THR A 305 16.80 -2.49 -14.50
C THR A 305 18.23 -2.05 -14.26
N VAL A 306 19.10 -2.96 -13.81
CA VAL A 306 20.51 -2.61 -13.56
C VAL A 306 21.20 -2.37 -14.91
N PRO A 307 21.71 -1.16 -15.19
CA PRO A 307 22.37 -0.89 -16.46
C PRO A 307 23.75 -1.54 -16.50
N ARG A 308 24.14 -2.05 -17.69
CA ARG A 308 25.52 -2.52 -17.91
C ARG A 308 26.48 -1.34 -17.76
N LYS A 309 27.44 -1.45 -16.84
CA LYS A 309 28.54 -0.48 -16.64
C LYS A 309 28.13 0.95 -16.22
N LYS A 310 27.02 1.14 -15.51
CA LYS A 310 26.66 2.44 -14.93
C LYS A 310 26.58 2.34 -13.41
N SER A 311 27.53 2.99 -12.74
CA SER A 311 27.66 2.98 -11.28
C SER A 311 26.61 3.85 -10.58
N PHE A 312 26.25 3.47 -9.34
CA PHE A 312 25.44 4.23 -8.38
C PHE A 312 26.14 5.50 -7.86
N LEU A 313 27.48 5.58 -7.99
CA LEU A 313 28.31 6.61 -7.37
C LEU A 313 27.88 8.07 -7.61
N PRO A 314 27.36 8.49 -8.78
CA PRO A 314 26.94 9.87 -8.99
C PRO A 314 25.87 10.35 -7.98
N PHE A 315 25.08 9.43 -7.42
CA PHE A 315 24.01 9.75 -6.47
C PHE A 315 24.46 9.69 -5.01
N ALA A 316 25.72 9.36 -4.73
CA ALA A 316 26.27 9.26 -3.38
C ALA A 316 25.95 10.48 -2.50
N PRO A 317 26.08 11.74 -2.98
CA PRO A 317 25.77 12.90 -2.15
C PRO A 317 24.29 12.98 -1.72
N LEU A 318 23.38 12.44 -2.53
CA LEU A 318 21.93 12.51 -2.32
C LEU A 318 21.44 11.49 -1.31
N PHE A 319 22.20 10.42 -1.11
CA PHE A 319 21.83 9.34 -0.21
C PHE A 319 22.51 9.41 1.15
N ARG A 320 23.21 10.51 1.45
CA ARG A 320 23.83 10.73 2.77
C ARG A 320 22.86 10.67 3.94
N ALA A 321 21.58 10.98 3.72
CA ALA A 321 20.51 10.92 4.72
C ALA A 321 19.68 9.62 4.65
N LEU A 322 19.98 8.74 3.70
CA LEU A 322 19.18 7.55 3.42
C LEU A 322 19.36 6.51 4.52
N ARG A 323 18.25 6.17 5.20
CA ARG A 323 18.20 5.16 6.26
C ARG A 323 17.61 3.85 5.77
N HIS A 324 16.66 3.92 4.84
CA HIS A 324 15.92 2.78 4.36
C HIS A 324 16.02 2.67 2.84
N LEU A 325 16.54 1.54 2.36
CA LEU A 325 16.63 1.24 0.94
C LEU A 325 15.94 -0.10 0.66
N THR A 326 14.92 -0.09 -0.19
CA THR A 326 14.28 -1.29 -0.71
C THR A 326 14.36 -1.28 -2.23
N MET A 327 14.95 -2.33 -2.81
CA MET A 327 15.10 -2.46 -4.25
C MET A 327 14.64 -3.83 -4.71
N ARG A 328 13.87 -3.86 -5.79
CA ARG A 328 13.55 -5.05 -6.56
C ARG A 328 14.20 -4.90 -7.92
N CYS A 329 15.22 -5.71 -8.16
CA CYS A 329 16.10 -5.57 -9.32
C CYS A 329 15.84 -6.69 -10.32
N HIS A 330 15.69 -6.32 -11.58
CA HIS A 330 15.82 -7.22 -12.71
C HIS A 330 17.26 -7.15 -13.20
N ILE A 331 17.94 -8.29 -13.12
CA ILE A 331 19.36 -8.38 -13.49
C ILE A 331 19.52 -9.27 -14.72
N HIS A 332 20.39 -8.82 -15.62
CA HIS A 332 20.87 -9.61 -16.74
C HIS A 332 22.12 -10.39 -16.36
N ASP A 333 22.99 -9.77 -15.56
CA ASP A 333 24.21 -10.33 -15.04
C ASP A 333 24.31 -9.99 -13.55
N ILE A 334 24.81 -10.95 -12.77
CA ILE A 334 25.06 -10.80 -11.35
C ILE A 334 26.30 -9.95 -11.08
N GLU A 335 27.30 -9.98 -11.97
CA GLU A 335 28.50 -9.15 -11.85
C GLU A 335 28.12 -7.67 -11.96
N ASP A 336 27.24 -7.33 -12.90
CA ASP A 336 26.69 -5.97 -13.02
C ASP A 336 25.97 -5.53 -11.74
N PHE A 337 25.22 -6.43 -11.09
CA PHE A 337 24.55 -6.10 -9.82
C PHE A 337 25.55 -5.85 -8.68
N ILE A 338 26.58 -6.68 -8.56
CA ILE A 338 27.62 -6.49 -7.54
C ILE A 338 28.33 -5.16 -7.78
N GLU A 339 28.86 -4.95 -8.99
CA GLU A 339 29.69 -3.79 -9.31
C GLU A 339 28.90 -2.47 -9.30
N ASN A 340 27.66 -2.48 -9.79
CA ASN A 340 26.91 -1.24 -9.98
C ASN A 340 25.96 -0.92 -8.83
N ILE A 341 25.57 -1.90 -7.99
CA ILE A 341 24.66 -1.69 -6.85
C ILE A 341 25.35 -2.00 -5.53
N LEU A 342 25.86 -3.22 -5.33
CA LEU A 342 26.37 -3.62 -4.01
C LEU A 342 27.64 -2.90 -3.60
N VAL A 343 28.64 -2.84 -4.47
CA VAL A 343 29.92 -2.20 -4.17
C VAL A 343 29.73 -0.71 -3.84
N PRO A 344 28.98 0.09 -4.63
CA PRO A 344 28.70 1.47 -4.27
C PRO A 344 27.88 1.63 -2.98
N VAL A 345 26.94 0.72 -2.71
CA VAL A 345 26.16 0.73 -1.48
C VAL A 345 27.02 0.33 -0.26
N ALA A 346 28.12 -0.41 -0.46
CA ALA A 346 29.10 -0.79 0.57
C ALA A 346 30.08 0.32 0.95
N ASP A 347 30.17 1.37 0.15
CA ASP A 347 30.99 2.52 0.46
C ASP A 347 30.31 3.41 1.51
N MET A 348 30.92 3.52 2.69
CA MET A 348 30.41 4.32 3.81
C MET A 348 30.33 5.81 3.51
N ASP A 349 31.11 6.29 2.55
CA ASP A 349 31.05 7.70 2.12
C ASP A 349 29.76 7.98 1.32
N VAL A 350 29.10 6.93 0.82
CA VAL A 350 27.86 6.99 0.04
C VAL A 350 26.63 6.88 0.96
N LEU A 351 26.62 5.95 1.91
CA LEU A 351 25.45 5.61 2.74
C LEU A 351 25.75 5.53 4.25
N PRO A 352 26.24 6.61 4.88
CA PRO A 352 26.79 6.57 6.25
C PRO A 352 25.77 6.22 7.34
N VAL A 353 24.48 6.46 7.11
CA VAL A 353 23.40 6.31 8.10
C VAL A 353 22.39 5.21 7.76
N LEU A 354 22.77 4.29 6.87
CA LEU A 354 21.87 3.25 6.39
C LEU A 354 21.54 2.24 7.50
N GLU A 355 20.27 2.16 7.86
CA GLU A 355 19.75 1.31 8.93
C GLU A 355 19.20 -0.01 8.39
N THR A 356 18.55 0.02 7.21
CA THR A 356 17.90 -1.16 6.62
C THR A 356 18.09 -1.22 5.11
N VAL A 357 18.48 -2.40 4.60
CA VAL A 357 18.55 -2.69 3.16
C VAL A 357 17.75 -3.95 2.85
N THR A 358 16.80 -3.83 1.92
CA THR A 358 16.08 -4.97 1.34
C THR A 358 16.36 -5.01 -0.15
N VAL A 359 16.99 -6.09 -0.62
CA VAL A 359 17.16 -6.33 -2.05
C VAL A 359 16.50 -7.63 -2.46
N THR A 360 15.58 -7.53 -3.42
CA THR A 360 14.97 -8.68 -4.09
C THR A 360 15.50 -8.74 -5.51
N VAL A 361 16.06 -9.88 -5.89
CA VAL A 361 16.65 -10.08 -7.22
C VAL A 361 15.80 -11.06 -8.01
N TYR A 362 15.33 -10.61 -9.18
CA TYR A 362 14.64 -11.44 -10.17
C TYR A 362 15.62 -11.75 -11.31
N PRO A 363 16.24 -12.93 -11.34
CA PRO A 363 17.14 -13.29 -12.42
C PRO A 363 16.35 -13.56 -13.69
N THR A 364 16.80 -12.97 -14.80
CA THR A 364 16.19 -13.23 -16.11
C THR A 364 16.62 -14.59 -16.66
N VAL A 365 17.91 -14.94 -16.52
CA VAL A 365 18.49 -16.26 -16.81
C VAL A 365 19.80 -16.39 -16.01
N ILE A 366 19.78 -17.00 -14.82
CA ILE A 366 21.03 -17.47 -14.20
C ILE A 366 21.14 -18.95 -14.54
N ARG A 367 22.00 -19.28 -15.51
CA ARG A 367 22.50 -20.65 -15.63
C ARG A 367 23.40 -20.86 -14.43
N LEU A 368 22.87 -21.51 -13.39
CA LEU A 368 23.71 -22.15 -12.40
C LEU A 368 24.63 -23.06 -13.20
N GLY A 369 25.94 -22.76 -13.23
CA GLY A 369 26.91 -23.64 -13.86
C GLY A 369 26.64 -25.04 -13.32
N THR A 370 26.23 -25.95 -14.19
CA THR A 370 26.12 -27.35 -13.80
C THR A 370 27.53 -27.75 -13.43
N VAL A 371 27.75 -28.02 -12.14
CA VAL A 371 29.00 -28.59 -11.65
C VAL A 371 29.10 -29.97 -12.29
N ARG A 372 29.66 -30.05 -13.50
CA ARG A 372 30.07 -31.30 -14.10
C ARG A 372 31.28 -31.75 -13.27
N GLN A 373 31.10 -32.84 -12.52
CA GLN A 373 32.14 -33.45 -11.68
C GLN A 373 33.42 -33.82 -12.45
N ASP A 374 33.39 -33.80 -13.78
CA ASP A 374 34.48 -34.29 -14.63
C ASP A 374 35.27 -33.19 -15.37
N ALA A 375 34.98 -31.90 -15.13
CA ALA A 375 35.73 -30.80 -15.76
C ALA A 375 36.86 -30.29 -14.83
N PRO A 376 38.12 -30.20 -15.30
CA PRO A 376 39.22 -29.67 -14.50
C PRO A 376 38.94 -28.22 -14.09
N SER A 377 39.19 -27.93 -12.83
CA SER A 377 38.86 -26.71 -12.09
C SER A 377 39.36 -25.43 -12.78
N ILE A 378 38.53 -24.85 -13.64
CA ILE A 378 38.49 -23.40 -13.79
C ILE A 378 37.80 -22.89 -12.54
N SER A 379 38.46 -21.99 -11.83
CA SER A 379 38.02 -21.41 -10.55
C SER A 379 36.82 -20.49 -10.73
N ASP A 380 35.72 -21.03 -11.27
CA ASP A 380 34.43 -20.35 -11.29
C ASP A 380 33.91 -20.35 -9.86
N GLU A 381 34.38 -19.38 -9.08
CA GLU A 381 33.72 -19.04 -7.84
C GLU A 381 32.24 -18.83 -8.17
N PRO A 382 31.33 -19.63 -7.59
CA PRO A 382 29.91 -19.46 -7.84
C PRO A 382 29.56 -18.00 -7.58
N TRP A 383 28.77 -17.37 -8.44
CA TRP A 383 28.36 -15.97 -8.27
C TRP A 383 27.81 -15.70 -6.85
N THR A 384 27.20 -16.70 -6.22
CA THR A 384 26.80 -16.67 -4.82
C THR A 384 27.98 -16.32 -3.91
N SER A 385 29.16 -16.91 -4.06
CA SER A 385 30.35 -16.54 -3.29
C SER A 385 30.74 -15.08 -3.48
N LYS A 386 30.80 -14.58 -4.72
CA LYS A 386 31.12 -13.15 -4.99
C LYS A 386 30.11 -12.19 -4.36
N VAL A 387 28.81 -12.49 -4.52
CA VAL A 387 27.71 -11.71 -3.91
C VAL A 387 27.85 -11.69 -2.39
N LEU A 388 28.06 -12.86 -1.79
CA LEU A 388 28.10 -13.00 -0.33
C LEU A 388 29.39 -12.39 0.25
N MET A 389 30.51 -12.39 -0.49
CA MET A 389 31.72 -11.63 -0.13
C MET A 389 31.48 -10.12 -0.16
N ALA A 390 30.88 -9.58 -1.23
CA ALA A 390 30.51 -8.18 -1.30
C ALA A 390 29.56 -7.78 -0.16
N TYR A 391 28.61 -8.65 0.21
CA TYR A 391 27.74 -8.43 1.36
C TYR A 391 28.48 -8.48 2.70
N ARG A 392 29.47 -9.37 2.86
CA ARG A 392 30.27 -9.41 4.07
C ARG A 392 31.01 -8.08 4.25
N GLU A 393 31.62 -7.56 3.20
CA GLU A 393 32.27 -6.25 3.22
C GLU A 393 31.26 -5.15 3.56
N PHE A 394 30.09 -5.14 2.91
CA PHE A 394 28.99 -4.22 3.20
C PHE A 394 28.60 -4.23 4.69
N VAL A 395 28.37 -5.41 5.28
CA VAL A 395 27.94 -5.57 6.69
C VAL A 395 29.05 -5.14 7.66
N LEU A 396 30.31 -5.41 7.35
CA LEU A 396 31.45 -5.01 8.18
C LEU A 396 31.67 -3.50 8.16
N SER A 397 31.43 -2.85 7.02
CA SER A 397 31.58 -1.41 6.86
C SER A 397 30.45 -0.61 7.54
N HIS A 398 29.21 -1.13 7.56
CA HIS A 398 28.03 -0.38 8.04
C HIS A 398 27.63 -0.71 9.48
N HIS A 399 28.22 -0.05 10.47
CA HIS A 399 27.92 -0.27 11.90
C HIS A 399 26.47 0.08 12.33
N HIS A 400 25.75 0.90 11.56
CA HIS A 400 24.35 1.26 11.82
C HIS A 400 23.32 0.30 11.20
N LEU A 401 23.76 -0.58 10.29
CA LEU A 401 22.88 -1.53 9.63
C LEU A 401 22.27 -2.54 10.62
N SER A 402 20.96 -2.45 10.84
CA SER A 402 20.19 -3.34 11.71
C SER A 402 19.60 -4.53 10.96
N LEU A 403 19.30 -4.35 9.67
CA LEU A 403 18.64 -5.38 8.84
C LEU A 403 19.20 -5.39 7.43
N LEU A 404 19.62 -6.59 7.00
CA LEU A 404 19.88 -6.91 5.60
C LEU A 404 18.94 -8.04 5.18
N ARG A 405 17.99 -7.75 4.28
CA ARG A 405 17.09 -8.76 3.72
C ARG A 405 17.41 -8.98 2.25
N LEU A 406 17.74 -10.22 1.91
CA LEU A 406 18.06 -10.67 0.56
C LEU A 406 17.06 -11.73 0.12
N THR A 407 16.32 -11.44 -0.94
CA THR A 407 15.39 -12.39 -1.53
C THR A 407 15.81 -12.72 -2.95
N PHE A 408 16.21 -13.96 -3.19
CA PHE A 408 16.55 -14.46 -4.51
C PHE A 408 15.39 -15.28 -5.04
N HIS A 409 14.90 -14.95 -6.23
CA HIS A 409 13.96 -15.81 -6.92
C HIS A 409 14.71 -16.76 -7.83
N ALA A 410 14.42 -18.05 -7.80
CA ALA A 410 15.04 -19.06 -8.67
C ALA A 410 13.96 -19.86 -9.43
N ALA A 411 14.31 -20.38 -10.60
CA ALA A 411 13.40 -21.21 -11.38
C ALA A 411 13.19 -22.59 -10.73
N LYS A 412 11.96 -23.12 -10.79
CA LYS A 412 11.56 -24.40 -10.18
C LYS A 412 12.37 -25.64 -10.60
N ASP A 413 13.03 -25.58 -11.75
CA ASP A 413 13.85 -26.67 -12.30
C ASP A 413 15.25 -26.75 -11.67
N GLN A 414 15.63 -25.80 -10.81
CA GLN A 414 16.92 -25.75 -10.12
C GLN A 414 16.85 -26.40 -8.72
N ALA A 415 16.41 -27.66 -8.67
CA ALA A 415 16.33 -28.44 -7.44
C ALA A 415 17.74 -28.83 -6.94
N GLY A 416 18.29 -28.04 -6.03
CA GLY A 416 19.58 -28.31 -5.39
C GLY A 416 20.27 -27.05 -4.89
N VAL A 417 19.60 -26.27 -4.03
CA VAL A 417 20.29 -25.17 -3.34
C VAL A 417 21.06 -25.77 -2.16
N GLU A 418 22.31 -26.15 -2.39
CA GLU A 418 23.22 -26.43 -1.28
C GLU A 418 23.59 -25.12 -0.60
N GLU A 419 23.59 -25.12 0.74
CA GLU A 419 24.05 -24.00 1.55
C GLU A 419 25.55 -23.79 1.30
N THR A 420 25.89 -22.78 0.49
CA THR A 420 27.30 -22.52 0.13
C THR A 420 28.10 -22.11 1.36
N LYS A 421 29.42 -22.28 1.30
CA LYS A 421 30.34 -21.80 2.36
C LYS A 421 30.08 -20.32 2.70
N ALA A 422 29.86 -19.49 1.68
CA ALA A 422 29.63 -18.07 1.89
C ALA A 422 28.28 -17.75 2.58
N PHE A 423 27.25 -18.61 2.43
CA PHE A 423 26.01 -18.49 3.22
C PHE A 423 26.27 -18.76 4.71
N ARG A 424 27.11 -19.75 5.02
CA ARG A 424 27.55 -20.04 6.39
C ARG A 424 28.35 -18.87 6.96
N ASP A 425 29.32 -18.34 6.21
CA ASP A 425 30.16 -17.22 6.64
C ASP A 425 29.33 -15.96 6.95
N LEU A 426 28.25 -15.70 6.21
CA LEU A 426 27.33 -14.59 6.49
C LEU A 426 26.44 -14.82 7.71
N LYS A 427 25.98 -16.04 7.94
CA LYS A 427 25.28 -16.41 9.19
C LYS A 427 26.20 -16.27 10.40
N ASP A 428 27.48 -16.55 10.24
CA ASP A 428 28.47 -16.32 11.29
C ASP A 428 28.69 -14.82 11.55
N CYS A 429 28.63 -13.96 10.52
CA CYS A 429 28.62 -12.50 10.69
C CYS A 429 27.40 -12.02 11.51
N GLU A 430 26.21 -12.61 11.28
CA GLU A 430 25.01 -12.33 12.07
C GLU A 430 25.21 -12.69 13.56
N ARG A 431 25.79 -13.85 13.84
CA ARG A 431 26.11 -14.27 15.22
C ARG A 431 27.08 -13.34 15.93
N LEU A 432 28.07 -12.82 15.19
CA LEU A 432 29.13 -11.98 15.76
C LEU A 432 28.66 -10.56 16.05
N ARG A 433 27.59 -10.07 15.39
CA ARG A 433 27.15 -8.67 15.49
C ARG A 433 25.80 -8.55 16.20
N ARG A 434 25.82 -8.17 17.48
CA ARG A 434 24.60 -7.96 18.28
C ARG A 434 23.68 -6.90 17.64
N GLY A 435 22.41 -7.26 17.43
CA GLY A 435 21.38 -6.35 16.91
C GLY A 435 21.29 -6.24 15.38
N PHE A 436 22.18 -6.93 14.64
CA PHE A 436 22.06 -7.10 13.21
C PHE A 436 21.28 -8.38 12.89
N LYS A 437 20.37 -8.30 11.91
CA LYS A 437 19.60 -9.45 11.41
C LYS A 437 19.85 -9.65 9.92
N LEU A 438 20.20 -10.88 9.55
CA LEU A 438 20.33 -11.29 8.16
C LEU A 438 19.14 -12.17 7.78
N GLU A 439 18.31 -11.69 6.86
CA GLU A 439 17.21 -12.49 6.33
C GLU A 439 17.48 -12.86 4.89
N THR A 440 17.88 -14.11 4.66
CA THR A 440 18.03 -14.66 3.31
C THR A 440 16.85 -15.57 2.98
N LYS A 441 16.23 -15.34 1.82
CA LYS A 441 15.15 -16.19 1.30
C LYS A 441 15.45 -16.55 -0.15
N ILE A 442 15.32 -17.83 -0.47
CA ILE A 442 15.31 -18.30 -1.86
C ILE A 442 13.89 -18.77 -2.15
N LEU A 443 13.24 -18.11 -3.11
CA LEU A 443 11.86 -18.39 -3.50
C LEU A 443 11.86 -19.03 -4.88
N LEU A 444 11.37 -20.27 -4.97
CA LEU A 444 11.17 -20.94 -6.24
C LEU A 444 9.90 -20.40 -6.90
N ILE A 445 10.03 -19.80 -8.10
CA ILE A 445 8.89 -19.27 -8.88
C ILE A 445 8.21 -20.38 -9.69
#